data_AF-A0A5B8US47-F1
#
_entry.id   AF-A0A5B8US47-F1
#
_cell.length_a   1.000
_cell.length_b   1.000
_cell.length_c   1.000
_cell.angle_alpha   90.00
_cell.angle_beta   90.00
_cell.angle_gamma   90.00
#
_symmetry.space_group_name_H-M   'P 1'
#
loop_
_entity.id
_entity.type
_entity.pdbx_description
1 polymer ?
#
loop_
_entity_poly.entity_id
_entity_poly.type
_entity_poly.pdbx_seq_one_letter_code
_entity_poly.pdbx_strand_id
1 'polypeptide(L)'
;MSIIAYKVKEGEHHYYDFSTIKDLLNMDRSKLQRDLRRIAKADFIKYKNQHLYKQEVLFILMEEQLMKGLDKIESSLNEHS
;
A
#
# COMPACT_ATOMS: atom_id res chain seq x y z
N MET A 1 3.05 19.20 -1.66
CA MET A 1 3.89 18.07 -1.21
C MET A 1 4.45 17.38 -2.44
N SER A 2 5.73 17.03 -2.43
CA SER A 2 6.42 16.47 -3.60
C SER A 2 6.19 14.97 -3.67
N ILE A 3 5.52 14.51 -4.74
CA ILE A 3 5.43 13.08 -5.08
C ILE A 3 6.81 12.67 -5.61
N ILE A 4 7.56 11.88 -4.86
CA ILE A 4 8.84 11.32 -5.32
C ILE A 4 8.57 9.91 -5.85
N ALA A 5 8.02 9.82 -7.06
CA ALA A 5 8.11 8.59 -7.84
C ALA A 5 9.52 8.55 -8.44
N TYR A 6 10.38 7.64 -7.98
CA TYR A 6 11.66 7.43 -8.67
C TYR A 6 11.44 6.46 -9.83
N LYS A 7 11.85 6.90 -11.01
CA LYS A 7 11.91 6.08 -12.22
C LYS A 7 13.35 5.64 -12.37
N VAL A 8 13.63 4.36 -12.13
CA VAL A 8 14.93 3.79 -12.53
C VAL A 8 14.90 3.68 -14.05
N LYS A 9 15.85 4.33 -14.74
CA LYS A 9 16.04 4.17 -16.18
C LYS A 9 16.54 2.72 -16.40
N GLU A 10 15.82 1.98 -17.23
CA GLU A 10 15.92 0.53 -17.51
C GLU A 10 15.23 -0.37 -16.47
N GLY A 11 14.04 -0.87 -16.85
CA GLY A 11 13.17 -1.73 -16.04
C GLY A 11 12.06 -0.93 -15.35
N GLU A 12 10.81 -1.27 -15.63
CA GLU A 12 9.58 -0.63 -15.12
C GLU A 12 9.37 -0.85 -13.60
N HIS A 13 10.40 -0.62 -12.78
CA HIS A 13 10.29 -0.79 -11.33
C HIS A 13 9.93 0.54 -10.69
N HIS A 14 8.62 0.74 -10.50
CA HIS A 14 8.08 1.82 -9.69
C HIS A 14 8.13 1.41 -8.22
N TYR A 15 8.50 2.36 -7.36
CA TYR A 15 8.38 2.14 -5.94
C TYR A 15 7.95 3.42 -5.24
N TYR A 16 7.43 3.23 -4.05
CA TYR A 16 6.70 4.23 -3.30
C TYR A 16 7.20 4.25 -1.87
N ASP A 17 7.41 5.45 -1.32
CA ASP A 17 7.72 5.59 0.09
C ASP A 17 6.48 5.33 0.97
N PHE A 18 6.74 5.13 2.26
CA PHE A 18 5.69 4.88 3.25
C PHE A 18 4.60 5.97 3.26
N SER A 19 4.98 7.24 3.14
CA SER A 19 4.03 8.37 3.22
C SER A 19 3.13 8.40 1.98
N THR A 20 3.71 8.15 0.81
CA THR A 20 2.98 8.07 -0.45
C THR A 20 1.93 6.94 -0.40
N ILE A 21 2.30 5.75 0.07
CA ILE A 21 1.35 4.64 0.20
C ILE A 21 0.26 4.99 1.22
N LYS A 22 0.64 5.58 2.35
CA LYS A 22 -0.30 5.99 3.41
C LYS A 22 -1.35 6.96 2.86
N ASP A 23 -0.91 7.98 2.12
CA ASP A 23 -1.78 9.03 1.61
C ASP A 23 -2.66 8.51 0.46
N LEU A 24 -2.12 7.66 -0.42
CA LEU A 24 -2.89 7.04 -1.52
C LEU A 24 -4.01 6.13 -1.00
N LEU A 25 -3.73 5.35 0.04
CA LEU A 25 -4.70 4.38 0.59
C LEU A 25 -5.54 4.96 1.73
N ASN A 26 -5.27 6.21 2.13
CA ASN A 26 -5.87 6.85 3.29
C ASN A 26 -5.85 5.96 4.54
N MET A 27 -4.68 5.37 4.83
CA MET A 27 -4.50 4.42 5.93
C MET A 27 -3.85 5.07 7.16
N ASP A 28 -4.23 4.58 8.34
CA ASP A 28 -3.50 4.89 9.56
C ASP A 28 -2.06 4.38 9.51
N ARG A 29 -1.13 5.15 10.09
CA ARG A 29 0.29 4.81 10.15
C ARG A 29 0.53 3.43 10.77
N SER A 30 -0.13 3.15 11.89
CA SER A 30 0.03 1.88 12.62
C SER A 30 -0.50 0.69 11.81
N LYS A 31 -1.64 0.86 11.14
CA LYS A 31 -2.24 -0.14 10.25
C LYS A 31 -1.30 -0.44 9.08
N LEU A 32 -0.86 0.60 8.36
CA LEU A 32 0.04 0.44 7.22
C LEU A 32 1.36 -0.23 7.63
N GLN A 33 1.93 0.15 8.78
CA GLN A 33 3.17 -0.45 9.25
C GLN A 33 3.01 -1.95 9.59
N ARG A 34 1.87 -2.35 10.14
CA ARG A 34 1.56 -3.77 10.39
C ARG A 34 1.36 -4.52 9.08
N ASP A 35 0.63 -3.95 8.14
CA ASP A 35 0.33 -4.58 6.86
C ASP A 35 1.62 -4.75 6.03
N LEU A 36 2.47 -3.72 5.96
CA LEU A 36 3.79 -3.80 5.32
C LEU A 36 4.71 -4.83 5.99
N ARG A 37 4.69 -4.96 7.32
CA ARG A 37 5.47 -6.02 8.01
C ARG A 37 5.00 -7.42 7.65
N ARG A 38 3.72 -7.59 7.35
CA ARG A 38 3.13 -8.88 6.96
C ARG A 38 3.46 -9.24 5.51
N ILE A 39 3.31 -8.29 4.59
CA ILE A 39 3.40 -8.57 3.14
C ILE A 39 4.77 -8.25 2.54
N ALA A 40 5.52 -7.30 3.09
CA ALA A 40 6.73 -6.73 2.45
C ALA A 40 8.03 -7.15 3.14
N LYS A 41 8.15 -8.42 3.58
CA LYS A 41 9.34 -8.91 4.29
C LYS A 41 10.65 -8.72 3.51
N ALA A 42 10.62 -8.66 2.18
CA ALA A 42 11.79 -8.42 1.33
C ALA A 42 11.53 -7.50 0.11
N ASP A 43 10.33 -6.93 -0.03
CA ASP A 43 9.93 -6.15 -1.22
C ASP A 43 10.07 -4.63 -1.03
N PHE A 44 11.20 -4.23 -0.46
CA PHE A 44 11.57 -2.82 -0.38
C PHE A 44 13.07 -2.62 -0.60
N ILE A 45 13.44 -1.46 -1.11
CA ILE A 45 14.82 -0.99 -1.12
C ILE A 45 14.99 0.12 -0.11
N LYS A 46 16.22 0.31 0.37
CA LYS A 46 16.59 1.48 1.18
C LYS A 46 17.23 2.53 0.28
N TYR A 47 16.71 3.75 0.33
CA TYR A 47 17.30 4.90 -0.36
C TYR A 47 17.18 6.14 0.51
N LYS A 48 18.30 6.87 0.71
CA LYS A 48 18.36 8.07 1.54
C LYS A 48 17.63 7.94 2.90
N ASN A 49 17.89 6.84 3.61
CA ASN A 49 17.26 6.50 4.90
C ASN A 49 15.73 6.27 4.87
N GLN A 50 15.15 6.04 3.70
CA GLN A 50 13.74 5.70 3.53
C GLN A 50 13.60 4.28 2.97
N HIS A 51 12.53 3.59 3.38
CA HIS A 51 12.11 2.34 2.75
C HIS A 51 11.19 2.69 1.58
N LEU A 52 11.56 2.19 0.40
CA LEU A 52 10.80 2.35 -0.83
C LEU A 52 10.29 0.99 -1.25
N TYR A 53 8.96 0.84 -1.27
CA TYR A 53 8.27 -0.42 -1.51
C TYR A 53 7.88 -0.54 -2.96
N LYS A 54 8.09 -1.71 -3.56
CA LYS A 54 7.73 -1.92 -4.96
C LYS A 54 6.24 -1.71 -5.20
N GLN A 55 5.87 -1.39 -6.42
CA GLN A 55 4.49 -1.20 -6.85
C GLN A 55 3.57 -2.39 -6.51
N GLU A 56 4.08 -3.62 -6.58
CA GLU A 56 3.32 -4.82 -6.24
C GLU A 56 2.84 -4.80 -4.79
N VAL A 57 3.64 -4.24 -3.88
CA VAL A 57 3.23 -4.07 -2.47
C VAL A 57 2.05 -3.11 -2.35
N LEU A 58 2.06 -2.01 -3.12
CA LEU A 58 0.93 -1.08 -3.17
C LEU A 58 -0.33 -1.77 -3.70
N PHE A 59 -0.21 -2.56 -4.77
CA PHE A 59 -1.35 -3.26 -5.36
C PHE A 59 -1.96 -4.31 -4.42
N ILE A 60 -1.14 -5.07 -3.70
CA ILE A 60 -1.61 -6.01 -2.67
C ILE A 60 -2.37 -5.26 -1.56
N LEU A 61 -1.85 -4.11 -1.11
CA LEU A 61 -2.54 -3.31 -0.09
C LEU A 61 -3.87 -2.74 -0.60
N MET A 62 -3.91 -2.30 -1.87
CA MET A 62 -5.15 -1.84 -2.50
C MET A 62 -6.20 -2.94 -2.57
N GLU A 63 -5.83 -4.12 -3.05
CA GLU A 63 -6.70 -5.28 -3.15
C GLU A 63 -7.32 -5.64 -1.79
N GLU A 64 -6.50 -5.73 -0.75
CA GLU A 64 -7.00 -6.02 0.60
C GLU A 64 -7.96 -4.95 1.15
N GLN A 65 -7.71 -3.68 0.83
CA GLN A 65 -8.57 -2.59 1.28
C GLN A 65 -9.92 -2.62 0.55
N LEU A 66 -9.91 -2.96 -0.75
CA LEU A 66 -11.12 -3.13 -1.56
C LEU A 66 -11.96 -4.30 -1.08
N MET A 67 -11.35 -5.47 -0.85
CA MET A 67 -12.06 -6.66 -0.36
C MET A 67 -12.72 -6.40 1.00
N LYS A 68 -11.99 -5.77 1.94
CA LYS A 68 -12.58 -5.36 3.24
C LYS A 68 -13.73 -4.36 3.09
N GLY A 69 -13.72 -3.56 2.02
CA GLY A 69 -14.83 -2.65 1.68
C GLY A 69 -16.04 -3.43 1.19
N LEU A 70 -15.84 -4.39 0.29
CA LEU A 70 -16.89 -5.26 -0.24
C LEU A 70 -17.55 -6.10 0.86
N ASP A 71 -16.76 -6.73 1.72
CA ASP A 71 -17.28 -7.56 2.83
C ASP A 71 -18.20 -6.76 3.76
N LYS A 72 -17.87 -5.48 4.01
CA LYS A 72 -18.71 -4.58 4.82
C LYS A 72 -20.02 -4.27 4.12
N ILE A 73 -19.99 -3.98 2.82
CA ILE A 73 -21.18 -3.69 2.04
C ILE A 73 -22.10 -4.93 2.02
N GLU A 74 -21.53 -6.11 1.77
CA GLU A 74 -22.28 -7.37 1.76
C GLU A 74 -22.91 -7.67 3.13
N SER A 75 -22.16 -7.50 4.21
CA SER A 75 -22.67 -7.68 5.58
C SER A 75 -23.84 -6.74 5.87
N SER A 76 -23.72 -5.45 5.50
CA SER A 76 -24.80 -4.48 5.68
C SER A 76 -26.05 -4.78 4.84
N LEU A 77 -25.90 -5.38 3.66
CA LEU A 77 -27.05 -5.79 2.84
C LEU A 77 -27.78 -7.01 3.45
N ASN A 78 -27.03 -7.95 4.02
CA ASN A 78 -27.58 -9.16 4.64
C ASN A 78 -28.30 -8.88 5.97
N GLU A 79 -27.91 -7.85 6.73
CA GLU A 79 -28.61 -7.44 7.97
C GLU A 79 -29.97 -6.76 7.72
N HIS A 80 -30.23 -6.33 6.49
CA HIS A 80 -31.47 -5.64 6.09
C HIS A 80 -32.40 -6.48 5.20
N SER A 81 -32.07 -7.75 4.98
CA SER A 81 -32.87 -8.73 4.21
C SER A 81 -33.55 -9.73 5.15
#